data_AF-A0AAN7XT96-F1
#
_entry.id   AF-A0AAN7XT96-F1
#
_cell.length_a   1.000
_cell.length_b   1.000
_cell.length_c   1.000
_cell.angle_alpha   90.00
_cell.angle_beta   90.00
_cell.angle_gamma   90.00
#
_symmetry.space_group_name_H-M   'P 1'
#
loop_
_entity.id
_entity.type
_entity.pdbx_description
1 polymer ?
#
loop_
_entity_poly.entity_id
_entity_poly.type
_entity_poly.pdbx_seq_one_letter_code
_entity_poly.pdbx_strand_id
1 'polypeptide(L)'
;MAHKLKPAQKAYFGFEDVKTKKKMSAAQAVKEMWLPYEAGHRFLEYQVATGGVYDPEMGCRRTMEDAIKMGWLDVRAAQNLQDIRNHTKNMTCPKTKLKISYKEALDNCLVEEGNGMKMLQASSESSRGISSPYNASSAPGSTSGSRSGSQRGSRRSSVDLGSPLSSSTTSSTSNQTRTIFNTLSPRSTY
;
A
#
# COMPACT_ATOMS: atom_id res chain seq x y z
N MET A 1 8.19 -0.35 1.59
CA MET A 1 7.38 0.80 1.11
C MET A 1 8.18 2.11 0.99
N ALA A 2 9.17 2.38 1.86
CA ALA A 2 9.94 3.64 1.85
C ALA A 2 10.62 4.03 0.52
N HIS A 3 11.07 3.06 -0.28
CA HIS A 3 11.76 3.35 -1.56
C HIS A 3 10.86 4.04 -2.60
N LYS A 4 9.52 3.93 -2.49
CA LYS A 4 8.57 4.57 -3.44
C LYS A 4 8.16 5.99 -3.03
N LEU A 5 8.41 6.39 -1.76
CA LEU A 5 8.01 7.69 -1.25
C LEU A 5 8.98 8.80 -1.69
N LYS A 6 10.30 8.52 -1.71
CA LYS A 6 11.32 9.52 -2.09
C LYS A 6 11.09 10.11 -3.50
N PRO A 7 10.81 9.30 -4.55
CA PRO A 7 10.55 9.85 -5.88
C PRO A 7 9.28 10.70 -5.95
N ALA A 8 8.20 10.28 -5.27
CA ALA A 8 6.96 11.05 -5.21
C ALA A 8 7.15 12.39 -4.49
N GLN A 9 7.89 12.36 -3.37
CA GLN A 9 8.26 13.56 -2.63
C GLN A 9 9.09 14.51 -3.50
N LYS A 10 10.08 13.99 -4.25
CA LYS A 10 10.87 14.80 -5.20
C LYS A 10 10.00 15.41 -6.30
N ALA A 11 9.03 14.66 -6.85
CA ALA A 11 8.11 15.18 -7.85
C ALA A 11 7.22 16.32 -7.31
N TYR A 12 6.95 16.35 -6.00
CA TYR A 12 6.23 17.46 -5.36
C TYR A 12 7.15 18.65 -5.06
N PHE A 13 8.28 18.43 -4.39
CA PHE A 13 9.20 19.53 -4.02
C PHE A 13 10.00 20.12 -5.20
N GLY A 14 10.00 19.44 -6.34
CA GLY A 14 10.68 19.86 -7.56
C GLY A 14 12.04 19.19 -7.78
N PHE A 15 12.53 19.35 -9.01
CA PHE A 15 13.80 18.81 -9.47
C PHE A 15 14.82 19.93 -9.54
N GLU A 16 15.81 19.92 -8.65
CA GLU A 16 16.89 20.91 -8.63
C GLU A 16 17.95 20.58 -9.69
N ASP A 17 18.25 21.55 -10.56
CA ASP A 17 19.38 21.49 -11.47
C ASP A 17 20.68 21.84 -10.75
N VAL A 18 21.68 20.98 -10.87
CA VAL A 18 23.00 21.15 -10.24
C VAL A 18 23.70 22.41 -10.74
N LYS A 19 23.51 22.77 -12.02
CA LYS A 19 24.21 23.89 -12.66
C LYS A 19 23.56 25.23 -12.33
N THR A 20 22.23 25.31 -12.50
CA THR A 20 21.50 26.58 -12.36
C THR A 20 20.92 26.79 -10.97
N LYS A 21 20.92 25.76 -10.11
CA LYS A 21 20.21 25.75 -8.81
C LYS A 21 18.71 26.00 -8.91
N LYS A 22 18.17 25.96 -10.13
CA LYS A 22 16.77 26.16 -10.43
C LYS A 22 15.98 24.90 -10.07
N LYS A 23 14.78 25.07 -9.51
CA LYS A 23 13.85 23.95 -9.27
C LYS A 23 12.83 23.88 -10.39
N MET A 24 12.70 22.70 -10.99
CA MET A 24 11.69 22.42 -12.01
C MET A 24 10.48 21.73 -11.40
N SER A 25 9.28 22.10 -11.84
CA SER A 25 8.04 21.40 -11.52
C SER A 25 8.02 20.00 -12.13
N ALA A 26 7.11 19.14 -11.67
CA ALA A 26 6.92 17.81 -12.28
C ALA A 26 6.59 17.91 -13.79
N ALA A 27 5.81 18.91 -14.20
CA ALA A 27 5.46 19.13 -15.60
C ALA A 27 6.68 19.44 -16.47
N GLN A 28 7.53 20.37 -16.00
CA GLN A 28 8.78 20.70 -16.64
C GLN A 28 9.74 19.49 -16.67
N ALA A 29 9.84 18.75 -15.57
CA ALA A 29 10.70 17.58 -15.49
C ALA A 29 10.29 16.46 -16.47
N VAL A 30 8.99 16.29 -16.76
CA VAL A 30 8.54 15.36 -17.81
C VAL A 30 8.99 15.85 -19.18
N LYS A 31 8.81 17.14 -19.46
CA LYS A 31 9.17 17.77 -20.74
C LYS A 31 10.67 17.69 -21.03
N GLU A 32 11.50 17.93 -20.03
CA GLU A 32 12.97 17.84 -20.11
C GLU A 32 13.48 16.38 -19.98
N MET A 33 12.59 15.39 -19.84
CA MET A 33 12.91 13.97 -19.64
C MET A 33 13.68 13.62 -18.35
N TRP A 34 13.59 14.46 -17.31
CA TRP A 34 14.12 14.19 -15.97
C TRP A 34 13.21 13.23 -15.18
N LEU A 35 11.94 13.13 -15.59
CA LEU A 35 10.92 12.29 -14.98
C LEU A 35 10.26 11.44 -16.07
N PRO A 36 10.25 10.09 -15.95
CA PRO A 36 9.60 9.24 -16.93
C PRO A 36 8.12 9.61 -17.10
N TYR A 37 7.66 9.66 -18.35
CA TYR A 37 6.31 10.11 -18.70
C TYR A 37 5.22 9.42 -17.88
N GLU A 38 5.26 8.09 -17.77
CA GLU A 38 4.29 7.29 -16.99
C GLU A 38 4.23 7.67 -15.50
N ALA A 39 5.37 7.99 -14.90
CA ALA A 39 5.42 8.41 -13.50
C ALA A 39 4.97 9.86 -13.35
N GLY A 40 5.46 10.74 -14.22
CA GLY A 40 5.12 12.15 -14.21
C GLY A 40 3.66 12.43 -14.50
N HIS A 41 3.06 11.72 -15.46
CA HIS A 41 1.64 11.81 -15.76
C HIS A 41 0.80 11.52 -14.51
N ARG A 42 1.08 10.41 -13.80
CA ARG A 42 0.41 10.09 -12.54
C ARG A 42 0.59 11.18 -11.49
N PHE A 43 1.79 11.70 -11.29
CA PHE A 43 2.02 12.78 -10.32
C PHE A 43 1.24 14.05 -10.66
N LEU A 44 1.16 14.40 -11.94
CA LEU A 44 0.37 15.54 -12.42
C LEU A 44 -1.13 15.31 -12.23
N GLU A 45 -1.66 14.12 -12.50
CA GLU A 45 -3.06 13.78 -12.22
C GLU A 45 -3.43 14.06 -10.76
N TYR A 46 -2.60 13.62 -9.81
CA TYR A 46 -2.83 13.87 -8.37
C TYR A 46 -2.80 15.37 -8.03
N GLN A 47 -1.86 16.12 -8.60
CA GLN A 47 -1.74 17.56 -8.37
C GLN A 47 -2.96 18.32 -8.92
N VAL A 48 -3.33 18.05 -10.16
CA VAL A 48 -4.49 18.67 -10.83
C VAL A 48 -5.79 18.35 -10.07
N ALA A 49 -6.00 17.09 -9.67
CA ALA A 49 -7.17 16.69 -8.88
C ALA A 49 -7.23 17.36 -7.50
N THR A 50 -6.12 17.90 -7.00
CA THR A 50 -6.02 18.60 -5.71
C THR A 50 -5.88 20.12 -5.85
N GLY A 51 -6.16 20.69 -7.02
CA GLY A 51 -6.27 22.14 -7.23
C GLY A 51 -5.22 22.75 -8.15
N GLY A 52 -4.42 21.94 -8.87
CA GLY A 52 -3.52 22.44 -9.91
C GLY A 52 -2.08 21.99 -9.76
N VAL A 53 -1.27 22.32 -10.77
CA VAL A 53 0.15 21.92 -10.87
C VAL A 53 0.96 22.69 -9.84
N TYR A 54 1.85 22.01 -9.11
CA TYR A 54 2.65 22.66 -8.08
C TYR A 54 3.89 23.35 -8.66
N ASP A 55 4.12 24.59 -8.25
CA ASP A 55 5.28 25.42 -8.57
C ASP A 55 6.28 25.35 -7.40
N PRO A 56 7.41 24.64 -7.55
CA PRO A 56 8.38 24.49 -6.48
C PRO A 56 9.25 25.73 -6.25
N GLU A 57 9.30 26.68 -7.20
CA GLU A 57 10.04 27.93 -7.03
C GLU A 57 9.24 28.91 -6.18
N MET A 58 7.94 29.04 -6.47
CA MET A 58 7.05 29.95 -5.74
C MET A 58 6.38 29.33 -4.51
N GLY A 59 6.44 28.00 -4.38
CA GLY A 59 5.79 27.28 -3.28
C GLY A 59 4.27 27.29 -3.33
N CYS A 60 3.67 27.47 -4.51
CA CYS A 60 2.23 27.62 -4.69
C CYS A 60 1.70 26.70 -5.81
N ARG A 61 0.37 26.58 -5.91
CA ARG A 61 -0.28 25.86 -7.01
C ARG A 61 -0.60 26.84 -8.15
N ARG A 62 -0.39 26.38 -9.37
CA ARG A 62 -0.75 27.06 -10.61
C ARG A 62 -1.97 26.39 -11.23
N THR A 63 -2.84 27.20 -11.81
CA THR A 63 -3.95 26.70 -12.62
C THR A 63 -3.42 25.98 -13.86
N MET A 64 -4.27 25.19 -14.51
CA MET A 64 -3.90 24.50 -15.75
C MET A 64 -3.61 25.51 -16.86
N GLU A 65 -4.40 26.58 -16.91
CA GLU A 65 -4.28 27.67 -17.87
C GLU A 65 -2.94 28.40 -17.71
N ASP A 66 -2.52 28.67 -16.48
CA ASP A 66 -1.22 29.28 -16.20
C ASP A 66 -0.07 28.34 -16.56
N ALA A 67 -0.19 27.06 -16.25
CA ALA A 67 0.83 26.06 -16.61
C ALA A 67 1.01 25.95 -18.14
N ILE A 68 -0.07 26.10 -18.92
CA ILE A 68 0.00 26.15 -20.39
C ILE A 68 0.67 27.45 -20.85
N LYS A 69 0.26 28.61 -20.32
CA LYS A 69 0.86 29.92 -20.68
C LYS A 69 2.36 30.00 -20.36
N MET A 70 2.79 29.37 -19.27
CA MET A 70 4.20 29.28 -18.87
C MET A 70 4.97 28.20 -19.65
N GLY A 71 4.30 27.43 -20.53
CA GLY A 71 4.92 26.40 -21.36
C GLY A 71 5.33 25.13 -20.60
N TRP A 72 4.77 24.89 -19.42
CA TRP A 72 5.03 23.69 -18.61
C TRP A 72 4.24 22.49 -19.12
N LEU A 73 3.03 22.74 -19.63
CA LEU A 73 2.15 21.74 -20.21
C LEU A 73 1.74 22.16 -21.61
N ASP A 74 1.62 21.19 -22.51
CA ASP A 74 0.97 21.39 -23.79
C ASP A 74 -0.55 21.29 -23.64
N VAL A 75 -1.31 21.94 -24.53
CA VAL A 75 -2.78 21.91 -24.52
C VAL A 75 -3.33 20.49 -24.53
N ARG A 76 -2.72 19.60 -25.33
CA ARG A 76 -3.11 18.18 -25.40
C ARG A 76 -2.81 17.45 -24.10
N ALA A 77 -1.66 17.70 -23.48
CA ALA A 77 -1.31 17.10 -22.19
C ALA A 77 -2.28 17.57 -21.09
N ALA A 78 -2.65 18.84 -21.11
CA ALA A 78 -3.63 19.41 -20.19
C ALA A 78 -5.02 18.77 -20.33
N GLN A 79 -5.50 18.59 -21.56
CA GLN A 79 -6.77 17.90 -21.84
C GLN A 79 -6.75 16.44 -21.35
N ASN A 80 -5.66 15.72 -21.61
CA ASN A 80 -5.51 14.33 -21.14
C ASN A 80 -5.54 14.23 -19.61
N LEU A 81 -4.95 15.20 -18.89
CA LEU A 81 -4.96 15.24 -17.41
C LEU A 81 -6.35 15.53 -16.85
N GLN A 82 -7.22 16.23 -17.58
CA GLN A 82 -8.59 16.53 -17.16
C GLN A 82 -9.57 15.40 -17.46
N ASP A 83 -9.32 14.61 -18.50
CA ASP A 83 -10.21 13.52 -18.90
C ASP A 83 -10.11 12.33 -17.94
N ILE A 84 -11.15 12.17 -17.12
CA ILE A 84 -11.27 11.11 -16.11
C ILE A 84 -11.17 9.71 -16.75
N ARG A 85 -11.58 9.55 -18.01
CA ARG A 85 -11.52 8.26 -18.71
C ARG A 85 -10.10 7.79 -18.95
N ASN A 86 -9.15 8.73 -19.01
CA ASN A 86 -7.73 8.44 -19.20
C ASN A 86 -7.00 8.21 -17.87
N HIS A 87 -7.65 8.51 -16.73
CA HIS A 87 -7.03 8.35 -15.43
C HIS A 87 -6.78 6.88 -15.11
N THR A 88 -5.53 6.58 -14.76
CA THR A 88 -5.14 5.19 -14.54
C THR A 88 -5.68 4.65 -13.21
N LYS A 89 -6.41 3.52 -13.24
CA LYS A 89 -7.01 2.87 -12.06
C LYS A 89 -6.00 2.04 -11.26
N ASN A 90 -5.03 2.72 -10.65
CA ASN A 90 -3.93 2.08 -9.91
C ASN A 90 -4.24 1.81 -8.44
N MET A 91 -5.30 2.41 -7.89
CA MET A 91 -5.69 2.26 -6.49
C MET A 91 -6.73 1.16 -6.33
N THR A 92 -6.85 0.60 -5.13
CA THR A 92 -7.88 -0.38 -4.79
C THR A 92 -8.80 0.23 -3.74
N CYS A 93 -10.10 0.28 -4.01
CA CYS A 93 -11.09 0.79 -3.06
C CYS A 93 -11.12 -0.09 -1.80
N PRO A 94 -10.94 0.48 -0.59
CA PRO A 94 -10.96 -0.30 0.65
C PRO A 94 -12.30 -0.98 0.93
N LYS A 95 -13.42 -0.36 0.50
CA LYS A 95 -14.79 -0.87 0.67
C LYS A 95 -15.14 -1.95 -0.35
N THR A 96 -15.07 -1.62 -1.64
CA THR A 96 -15.56 -2.52 -2.71
C THR A 96 -14.51 -3.49 -3.23
N LYS A 97 -13.22 -3.30 -2.87
CA LYS A 97 -12.06 -4.05 -3.38
C LYS A 97 -11.82 -3.94 -4.90
N LEU A 98 -12.57 -3.09 -5.60
CA LEU A 98 -12.40 -2.83 -7.02
C LEU A 98 -11.25 -1.83 -7.28
N LYS A 99 -10.69 -1.88 -8.50
CA LYS A 99 -9.70 -0.90 -8.96
C LYS A 99 -10.37 0.43 -9.25
N ILE A 100 -9.81 1.50 -8.70
CA ILE A 100 -10.31 2.87 -8.82
C ILE A 100 -9.19 3.85 -9.19
N SER A 101 -9.55 4.95 -9.84
CA SER A 101 -8.66 6.10 -10.05
C SER A 101 -8.62 7.00 -8.81
N TYR A 102 -7.67 7.93 -8.76
CA TYR A 102 -7.60 8.88 -7.67
C TYR A 102 -8.77 9.86 -7.66
N LYS A 103 -9.24 10.29 -8.84
CA LYS A 103 -10.41 11.15 -8.95
C LYS A 103 -11.66 10.45 -8.44
N GLU A 104 -11.87 9.19 -8.82
CA GLU A 104 -12.96 8.36 -8.27
C GLU A 104 -12.86 8.23 -6.74
N ALA A 105 -11.64 8.10 -6.20
CA ALA A 105 -11.43 8.07 -4.75
C ALA A 105 -11.81 9.40 -4.08
N LEU A 106 -11.44 10.54 -4.67
CA LEU A 106 -11.81 11.86 -4.16
C LEU A 106 -13.32 12.13 -4.25
N ASP A 107 -13.99 11.59 -5.27
CA ASP A 107 -15.44 11.81 -5.45
C ASP A 107 -16.28 10.97 -4.47
N ASN A 108 -15.73 9.85 -3.99
CA ASN A 108 -16.37 8.98 -3.01
C ASN A 108 -15.90 9.21 -1.57
N CYS A 109 -15.07 10.23 -1.33
CA CYS A 109 -14.56 10.50 0.00
C CYS A 109 -15.60 11.25 0.85
N LEU A 110 -15.56 10.97 2.16
CA LEU A 110 -16.24 11.78 3.16
C LEU A 110 -15.27 12.84 3.67
N VAL A 111 -15.76 14.04 3.95
CA VAL A 111 -14.97 15.09 4.57
C VAL A 111 -15.25 15.06 6.07
N GLU A 112 -14.20 14.89 6.88
CA GLU A 112 -14.31 14.94 8.33
C GLU A 112 -14.50 16.39 8.80
N GLU A 113 -15.54 16.65 9.59
CA GLU A 113 -15.97 18.00 9.97
C GLU A 113 -14.96 18.75 10.86
N GLY A 114 -14.12 18.03 11.62
CA GLY A 114 -13.17 18.64 12.55
C GLY A 114 -11.89 19.19 11.92
N ASN A 115 -11.41 18.59 10.81
CA ASN A 115 -10.10 18.88 10.23
C ASN A 115 -10.12 19.03 8.69
N GLY A 116 -11.27 18.81 8.05
CA GLY A 116 -11.43 18.86 6.60
C GLY A 116 -10.74 17.72 5.84
N MET A 117 -10.31 16.66 6.53
CA MET A 117 -9.63 15.53 5.89
C MET A 117 -10.61 14.71 5.05
N LYS A 118 -10.14 14.31 3.86
CA LYS A 118 -10.88 13.42 2.95
C LYS A 118 -10.60 11.96 3.32
N MET A 119 -11.64 11.25 3.74
CA MET A 119 -11.57 9.86 4.19
C MET A 119 -12.34 8.92 3.26
N LEU A 120 -11.76 7.74 3.01
CA LEU A 120 -12.45 6.65 2.30
C LEU A 120 -13.01 5.65 3.31
N GLN A 121 -14.23 5.19 3.05
CA GLN A 121 -14.83 4.12 3.84
C GLN A 121 -14.05 2.81 3.66
N ALA A 122 -13.82 2.12 4.78
CA ALA A 122 -13.27 0.76 4.79
C ALA A 122 -14.40 -0.29 4.70
N SER A 123 -14.07 -1.50 4.24
CA SER A 123 -14.96 -2.65 4.43
C SER A 123 -14.98 -3.05 5.90
N SER A 124 -16.15 -3.46 6.40
CA SER A 124 -16.31 -4.06 7.74
C SER A 124 -15.60 -5.41 7.88
N GLU A 125 -15.34 -6.08 6.76
CA GLU A 125 -14.68 -7.39 6.71
C GLU A 125 -13.18 -7.23 6.44
N SER A 126 -12.36 -7.70 7.38
CA SER A 126 -10.91 -7.76 7.21
C SER A 126 -10.51 -8.87 6.26
N SER A 127 -9.51 -8.60 5.41
CA SER A 127 -8.86 -9.64 4.59
C SER A 127 -8.10 -10.68 5.41
N ARG A 128 -7.97 -10.49 6.73
CA ARG A 128 -7.39 -11.46 7.68
C ARG A 128 -8.45 -12.18 8.53
N GLY A 129 -9.75 -12.03 8.21
CA GLY A 129 -10.85 -12.70 8.93
C GLY A 129 -11.16 -12.11 10.31
N ILE A 130 -10.54 -10.99 10.69
CA ILE A 130 -10.81 -10.30 11.96
C ILE A 130 -11.95 -9.31 11.71
N SER A 131 -13.12 -9.51 12.31
CA SER A 131 -14.21 -8.55 12.18
C SER A 131 -13.81 -7.19 12.77
N SER A 132 -14.21 -6.11 12.12
CA SER A 132 -14.06 -4.78 12.70
C SER A 132 -14.89 -4.69 14.00
N PRO A 133 -14.32 -4.23 15.12
CA PRO A 133 -15.08 -4.07 16.38
C PRO A 133 -16.24 -3.07 16.24
N TYR A 134 -16.21 -2.22 15.20
CA TYR A 134 -17.28 -1.27 14.89
C TYR A 134 -18.46 -1.88 14.13
N ASN A 135 -18.36 -3.14 13.69
CA ASN A 135 -19.44 -3.85 12.99
C ASN A 135 -20.22 -4.81 13.92
N ALA A 136 -20.08 -4.64 15.24
CA ALA A 136 -20.63 -5.53 16.27
C ALA A 136 -22.18 -5.53 16.36
N SER A 137 -22.87 -4.65 15.63
CA SER A 137 -24.33 -4.58 15.59
C SER A 137 -24.99 -5.58 14.63
N SER A 138 -24.23 -6.49 14.00
CA SER A 138 -24.78 -7.47 13.05
C SER A 138 -24.34 -8.91 13.25
N ALA A 139 -23.88 -9.30 14.44
CA ALA A 139 -23.68 -10.72 14.76
C ALA A 139 -24.97 -11.32 15.38
N PRO A 140 -25.76 -12.14 14.67
CA PRO A 140 -26.76 -12.97 15.31
C PRO A 140 -26.04 -14.17 15.94
N GLY A 141 -26.13 -14.33 17.26
CA GLY A 141 -25.83 -15.62 17.90
C GLY A 141 -24.55 -15.70 18.73
N SER A 142 -24.16 -14.65 19.47
CA SER A 142 -23.35 -14.88 20.67
C SER A 142 -24.22 -15.53 21.75
N THR A 143 -24.40 -16.86 21.68
CA THR A 143 -24.95 -17.63 22.78
C THR A 143 -23.93 -17.61 23.93
N SER A 144 -24.11 -16.68 24.86
CA SER A 144 -23.49 -16.75 26.18
C SER A 144 -24.13 -17.91 26.94
N GLY A 145 -23.64 -19.12 26.69
CA GLY A 145 -24.06 -20.34 27.38
C GLY A 145 -23.39 -20.41 28.75
N SER A 146 -24.06 -19.91 29.79
CA SER A 146 -23.69 -20.15 31.18
C SER A 146 -23.85 -21.64 31.50
N ARG A 147 -22.75 -22.42 31.50
CA ARG A 147 -22.75 -23.76 32.11
C ARG A 147 -22.20 -23.68 33.53
N SER A 148 -23.11 -23.40 34.47
CA SER A 148 -22.96 -23.80 35.87
C SER A 148 -23.17 -25.31 35.97
N GLY A 149 -22.25 -26.02 36.63
CA GLY A 149 -22.38 -27.46 36.85
C GLY A 149 -21.24 -28.01 37.71
N SER A 150 -21.40 -27.90 39.02
CA SER A 150 -20.56 -28.53 40.04
C SER A 150 -21.05 -29.96 40.33
N GLN A 151 -20.17 -30.97 40.29
CA GLN A 151 -20.27 -32.28 40.97
C GLN A 151 -18.91 -32.99 40.79
N ARG A 152 -17.99 -32.97 41.75
CA ARG A 152 -17.86 -33.78 42.98
C ARG A 152 -17.74 -35.29 42.71
N GLY A 153 -16.55 -35.85 42.87
CA GLY A 153 -16.32 -37.30 42.91
C GLY A 153 -14.84 -37.70 42.98
N SER A 154 -14.30 -37.86 44.20
CA SER A 154 -12.97 -38.39 44.50
C SER A 154 -12.92 -39.94 44.50
N ARG A 155 -11.68 -40.47 44.59
CA ARG A 155 -11.20 -41.85 44.93
C ARG A 155 -10.73 -42.63 43.67
N ARG A 156 -9.52 -43.21 43.57
CA ARG A 156 -8.62 -43.94 44.50
C ARG A 156 -7.16 -43.84 43.98
N SER A 157 -6.13 -43.51 44.78
CA SER A 157 -5.12 -44.41 45.41
C SER A 157 -4.77 -45.67 44.57
N SER A 158 -3.55 -46.16 44.38
CA SER A 158 -2.23 -46.07 45.04
C SER A 158 -1.29 -47.03 44.30
N VAL A 159 0.03 -46.79 44.24
CA VAL A 159 1.14 -47.62 44.78
C VAL A 159 2.49 -47.20 44.18
N ASP A 160 3.43 -46.87 45.06
CA ASP A 160 4.87 -46.72 44.81
C ASP A 160 5.56 -48.06 45.01
N LEU A 161 6.46 -48.47 44.11
CA LEU A 161 7.54 -49.42 44.41
C LEU A 161 8.74 -49.22 43.44
N GLY A 162 9.89 -48.84 44.00
CA GLY A 162 11.20 -49.41 43.66
C GLY A 162 11.98 -48.84 42.47
N SER A 163 12.96 -47.98 42.77
CA SER A 163 14.23 -47.84 42.02
C SER A 163 15.31 -48.62 42.80
N PRO A 164 16.40 -49.18 42.20
CA PRO A 164 17.37 -48.36 41.46
C PRO A 164 18.16 -49.01 40.29
N LEU A 165 18.81 -48.10 39.56
CA LEU A 165 20.09 -48.23 38.82
C LEU A 165 20.13 -49.05 37.52
N SER A 166 20.28 -48.37 36.38
CA SER A 166 21.56 -48.30 35.65
C SER A 166 21.47 -47.42 34.40
N SER A 167 22.54 -46.66 34.19
CA SER A 167 22.76 -45.71 33.11
C SER A 167 22.88 -46.36 31.72
N SER A 168 22.26 -45.77 30.71
CA SER A 168 22.93 -45.57 29.42
C SER A 168 22.23 -44.51 28.56
N THR A 169 23.06 -43.58 28.12
CA THR A 169 22.83 -42.50 27.17
C THR A 169 22.61 -43.08 25.76
N THR A 170 21.62 -42.59 25.00
CA THR A 170 21.77 -42.38 23.55
C THR A 170 20.78 -41.32 23.06
N SER A 171 21.32 -40.22 22.55
CA SER A 171 20.64 -39.27 21.68
C SER A 171 20.66 -39.83 20.25
N SER A 172 19.51 -39.83 19.58
CA SER A 172 19.44 -40.07 18.14
C SER A 172 18.88 -38.83 17.43
N THR A 173 19.81 -38.13 16.80
CA THR A 173 19.61 -37.07 15.82
C THR A 173 19.43 -37.72 14.46
N SER A 174 18.31 -37.51 13.77
CA SER A 174 18.18 -37.85 12.36
C SER A 174 18.53 -36.64 11.48
N ASN A 175 19.80 -36.61 11.07
CA ASN A 175 20.21 -35.89 9.87
C ASN A 175 19.79 -36.71 8.65
N GLN A 176 19.16 -36.08 7.66
CA GLN A 176 19.29 -36.52 6.28
C GLN A 176 19.60 -35.36 5.35
N THR A 177 20.42 -35.70 4.38
CA THR A 177 21.54 -34.93 3.89
C THR A 177 21.24 -34.32 2.53
N ARG A 178 21.84 -33.18 2.25
CA ARG A 178 21.96 -32.55 0.94
C ARG A 178 22.89 -33.32 0.01
N THR A 179 22.61 -33.26 -1.30
CA THR A 179 23.55 -33.24 -2.44
C THR A 179 22.76 -32.72 -3.64
N ILE A 180 22.94 -31.56 -4.30
CA ILE A 180 24.04 -30.74 -4.85
C ILE A 180 24.60 -31.21 -6.22
N PHE A 181 24.21 -30.44 -7.26
CA PHE A 181 24.89 -30.01 -8.52
C PHE A 181 25.28 -31.09 -9.56
N ASN A 182 25.23 -30.87 -10.89
CA ASN A 182 25.81 -29.72 -11.61
C ASN A 182 25.28 -29.51 -13.05
N THR A 183 25.64 -28.35 -13.58
CA THR A 183 25.46 -27.65 -14.88
C THR A 183 25.75 -28.38 -16.20
N LEU A 184 25.15 -27.93 -17.32
CA LEU A 184 25.83 -27.55 -18.58
C LEU A 184 24.88 -26.90 -19.62
N SER A 185 25.34 -25.80 -20.24
CA SER A 185 24.75 -25.20 -21.46
C SER A 185 25.23 -25.93 -22.72
N PRO A 186 24.65 -25.65 -23.90
CA PRO A 186 25.49 -25.03 -24.93
C PRO A 186 24.79 -23.97 -25.79
N ARG A 187 25.63 -23.18 -26.47
CA ARG A 187 25.34 -22.05 -27.37
C ARG A 187 25.62 -22.46 -28.83
N SER A 188 24.67 -22.13 -29.72
CA SER A 188 24.75 -21.71 -31.15
C SER A 188 25.73 -22.36 -32.16
N THR A 189 25.17 -22.84 -33.29
CA THR A 189 25.45 -22.60 -34.74
C THR A 189 24.51 -23.56 -35.52
N TYR A 190 23.84 -23.22 -36.61
CA TYR A 190 24.18 -22.51 -37.85
C TYR A 190 23.13 -21.46 -38.24
#